data_AF-A0A842PD43-F1
#
_entry.id   AF-A0A842PD43-F1
#
_cell.length_a   1.000
_cell.length_b   1.000
_cell.length_c   1.000
_cell.angle_alpha   90.00
_cell.angle_beta   90.00
_cell.angle_gamma   90.00
#
_symmetry.space_group_name_H-M   'P 1'
#
loop_
_entity.id
_entity.type
_entity.pdbx_description
1 polymer ?
#
loop_
_entity_poly.entity_id
_entity_poly.type
_entity_poly.pdbx_seq_one_letter_code
_entity_poly.pdbx_strand_id
1 'polypeptide(L)'
;MLYKVHLYLQGISGAPVAVIGEASRAISLTKFLWHELSLDPRVVALTDANYVCDELSNDIRNYTQKVLLEPDKYEMSKTIEDSGVEIIFGSSFDKKIAHRLGVPHIKFSYPIINEVSLSDSPYAGFRGVSMLIENILNSVLNFEECKS
;
A
#
# COMPACT_ATOMS: atom_id res chain seq x y z
N MET A 1 19.69 -2.40 -18.86
CA MET A 1 18.32 -1.98 -18.53
C MET A 1 17.74 -2.84 -17.39
N LEU A 2 17.74 -4.19 -17.49
CA LEU A 2 17.29 -5.10 -16.42
C LEU A 2 18.04 -4.96 -15.08
N TYR A 3 19.34 -4.68 -15.10
CA TYR A 3 20.15 -4.49 -13.88
C TYR A 3 19.68 -3.31 -13.01
N LYS A 4 19.19 -2.22 -13.63
CA LYS A 4 18.66 -1.06 -12.89
C LYS A 4 17.34 -1.42 -12.19
N VAL A 5 16.43 -2.10 -12.90
CA VAL A 5 15.14 -2.52 -12.32
C VAL A 5 15.34 -3.49 -11.15
N HIS A 6 16.30 -4.42 -11.28
CA HIS A 6 16.65 -5.32 -10.19
C HIS A 6 17.18 -4.57 -8.95
N LEU A 7 18.03 -3.55 -9.14
CA LEU A 7 18.49 -2.69 -8.05
C LEU A 7 17.37 -1.91 -7.38
N TYR A 8 16.37 -1.42 -8.13
CA TYR A 8 15.22 -0.72 -7.54
C TYR A 8 14.32 -1.65 -6.72
N LEU A 9 14.08 -2.87 -7.20
CA LEU A 9 13.35 -3.89 -6.43
C LEU A 9 14.11 -4.28 -5.15
N GLN A 10 15.44 -4.37 -5.21
CA GLN A 10 16.26 -4.53 -4.01
C GLN A 10 16.21 -3.30 -3.09
N GLY A 11 16.17 -2.10 -3.66
CA GLY A 11 16.14 -0.84 -2.91
C GLY A 11 14.86 -0.63 -2.10
N ILE A 12 13.73 -1.14 -2.58
CA ILE A 12 12.46 -1.10 -1.83
C ILE A 12 12.28 -2.29 -0.89
N SER A 13 13.10 -3.35 -1.01
CA SER A 13 12.94 -4.54 -0.18
C SER A 13 13.16 -4.20 1.31
N GLY A 14 12.24 -4.66 2.16
CA GLY A 14 12.22 -4.36 3.59
C GLY A 14 11.67 -2.97 3.94
N ALA A 15 11.26 -2.16 2.96
CA ALA A 15 10.65 -0.87 3.24
C ALA A 15 9.37 -1.05 4.08
N PRO A 16 9.21 -0.31 5.19
CA PRO A 16 8.01 -0.37 6.01
C PRO A 16 6.84 0.29 5.30
N VAL A 17 5.73 -0.41 5.16
CA VAL A 17 4.57 0.08 4.41
C VAL A 17 3.28 0.08 5.24
N ALA A 18 2.40 1.03 4.94
CA ALA A 18 1.03 1.03 5.43
C ALA A 18 0.07 0.66 4.29
N VAL A 19 -0.90 -0.21 4.56
CA VAL A 19 -1.96 -0.58 3.63
C VAL A 19 -3.31 -0.17 4.20
N ILE A 20 -4.06 0.64 3.46
CA ILE A 20 -5.37 1.18 3.85
C ILE A 20 -6.40 0.78 2.78
N GLY A 21 -7.50 0.17 3.20
CA GLY A 21 -8.62 -0.09 2.28
C GLY A 21 -9.60 -1.15 2.75
N GLU A 22 -10.44 -1.58 1.82
CA GLU A 22 -11.42 -2.65 2.02
C GLU A 22 -10.74 -3.97 2.44
N ALA A 23 -11.37 -4.73 3.33
CA ALA A 23 -10.80 -5.95 3.93
C ALA A 23 -10.15 -6.90 2.90
N SER A 24 -10.91 -7.36 1.91
CA SER A 24 -10.44 -8.34 0.93
C SER A 24 -9.25 -7.84 0.09
N ARG A 25 -9.30 -6.57 -0.34
CA ARG A 25 -8.26 -5.94 -1.14
C ARG A 25 -7.00 -5.68 -0.33
N ALA A 26 -7.14 -5.06 0.85
CA ALA A 26 -6.02 -4.75 1.73
C ALA A 26 -5.27 -6.03 2.13
N ILE A 27 -5.99 -7.08 2.54
CA ILE A 27 -5.41 -8.37 2.92
C ILE A 27 -4.67 -9.04 1.75
N SER A 28 -5.27 -9.05 0.56
CA SER A 28 -4.64 -9.63 -0.63
C SER A 28 -3.37 -8.87 -1.01
N LEU A 29 -3.42 -7.54 -0.95
CA LEU A 29 -2.25 -6.70 -1.19
C LEU A 29 -1.16 -6.95 -0.15
N THR A 30 -1.48 -6.97 1.15
CA THR A 30 -0.51 -7.26 2.22
C THR A 30 0.22 -8.58 1.97
N LYS A 31 -0.50 -9.65 1.63
CA LYS A 31 0.11 -10.96 1.29
C LYS A 31 1.03 -10.84 0.08
N PHE A 32 0.60 -10.15 -0.98
CA PHE A 32 1.42 -9.93 -2.18
C PHE A 32 2.69 -9.11 -1.89
N LEU A 33 2.58 -8.02 -1.12
CA LEU A 33 3.72 -7.18 -0.75
C LEU A 33 4.76 -7.95 0.07
N TRP A 34 4.30 -8.82 0.98
CA TRP A 34 5.16 -9.66 1.80
C TRP A 34 5.85 -10.76 0.98
N HIS A 35 5.07 -11.56 0.23
CA HIS A 35 5.58 -12.75 -0.45
C HIS A 35 6.35 -12.43 -1.74
N GLU A 36 5.88 -11.47 -2.54
CA GLU A 36 6.41 -11.24 -3.90
C GLU A 36 7.39 -10.06 -3.94
N LEU A 37 7.13 -9.00 -3.17
CA LEU A 37 7.95 -7.78 -3.17
C LEU A 37 8.87 -7.65 -1.94
N SER A 38 8.75 -8.56 -0.97
CA SER A 38 9.53 -8.55 0.27
C SER A 38 9.50 -7.19 0.98
N LEU A 39 8.36 -6.49 0.96
CA LEU A 39 8.14 -5.28 1.77
C LEU A 39 7.71 -5.67 3.19
N ASP A 40 7.77 -4.73 4.14
CA ASP A 40 7.37 -4.93 5.54
C ASP A 40 6.04 -4.20 5.83
N PRO A 41 4.86 -4.83 5.70
CA PRO A 41 3.59 -4.22 6.04
C PRO A 41 3.51 -4.00 7.55
N ARG A 42 3.77 -2.78 8.02
CA ARG A 42 3.73 -2.49 9.46
C ARG A 42 2.32 -2.23 9.96
N VAL A 43 1.52 -1.55 9.15
CA VAL A 43 0.15 -1.19 9.51
C VAL A 43 -0.79 -1.59 8.39
N VAL A 44 -1.83 -2.34 8.72
CA VAL A 44 -2.94 -2.64 7.83
C VAL A 44 -4.22 -2.07 8.44
N ALA A 45 -4.80 -1.06 7.81
CA ALA A 45 -6.04 -0.45 8.22
C ALA A 45 -7.19 -0.90 7.31
N LEU A 46 -8.11 -1.67 7.89
CA LEU A 46 -9.29 -2.17 7.20
C LEU A 46 -10.44 -1.18 7.40
N THR A 47 -10.90 -0.56 6.31
CA THR A 47 -11.92 0.49 6.35
C THR A 47 -13.35 -0.04 6.42
N ASP A 48 -13.53 -1.35 6.32
CA ASP A 48 -14.83 -2.03 6.34
C ASP A 48 -14.69 -3.33 7.13
N ALA A 49 -15.51 -3.52 8.17
CA ALA A 49 -15.58 -4.76 8.94
C ALA A 49 -16.75 -5.64 8.46
N ASN A 50 -16.45 -6.57 7.56
CA ASN A 50 -17.39 -7.63 7.18
C ASN A 50 -17.17 -8.89 8.03
N TYR A 51 -18.09 -9.86 7.97
CA TYR A 51 -17.96 -11.17 8.63
C TYR A 51 -16.65 -11.91 8.29
N VAL A 52 -16.02 -11.57 7.17
CA VAL A 52 -14.73 -12.12 6.73
C VAL A 52 -13.53 -11.47 7.44
N CYS A 53 -13.69 -10.31 8.10
CA CYS A 53 -12.61 -9.61 8.77
C CYS A 53 -12.03 -10.41 9.94
N ASP A 54 -12.84 -11.12 10.72
CA ASP A 54 -12.32 -11.88 11.86
C ASP A 54 -11.41 -13.03 11.42
N GLU A 55 -11.82 -13.76 10.39
CA GLU A 55 -11.05 -14.89 9.86
C GLU A 55 -9.81 -14.41 9.11
N LEU A 56 -9.96 -13.41 8.22
CA LEU A 56 -8.85 -12.91 7.41
C LEU A 56 -7.87 -12.01 8.20
N SER A 57 -8.31 -11.33 9.26
CA SER A 57 -7.42 -10.53 10.10
C SER A 57 -6.46 -11.41 10.90
N ASN A 58 -6.92 -12.57 11.37
CA ASN A 58 -6.06 -13.58 11.99
C ASN A 58 -4.97 -14.06 11.02
N ASP A 59 -5.36 -14.28 9.76
CA ASP A 59 -4.50 -14.72 8.67
C ASP A 59 -3.32 -13.77 8.41
N ILE A 60 -3.56 -12.46 8.47
CA ILE A 60 -2.53 -11.46 8.12
C ILE A 60 -1.61 -11.08 9.29
N ARG A 61 -1.95 -11.41 10.54
CA ARG A 61 -1.13 -11.06 11.71
C ARG A 61 0.29 -11.62 11.68
N ASN A 62 0.54 -12.66 10.88
CA ASN A 62 1.89 -13.18 10.67
C ASN A 62 2.74 -12.34 9.70
N TYR A 63 2.09 -11.48 8.91
CA TYR A 63 2.72 -10.65 7.87
C TYR A 63 2.66 -9.15 8.20
N THR A 64 2.05 -8.77 9.32
CA THR A 64 1.94 -7.38 9.73
C THR A 64 2.02 -7.20 11.24
N GLN A 65 2.59 -6.07 11.66
CA GLN A 65 2.77 -5.74 13.08
C GLN A 65 1.46 -5.27 13.72
N LYS A 66 0.62 -4.54 12.98
CA LYS A 66 -0.60 -3.96 13.51
C LYS A 66 -1.74 -3.98 12.49
N VAL A 67 -2.87 -4.55 12.89
CA VAL A 67 -4.12 -4.52 12.13
C VAL A 67 -5.10 -3.60 12.85
N LEU A 68 -5.64 -2.62 12.13
CA LEU A 68 -6.70 -1.74 12.59
C LEU A 68 -8.01 -2.14 11.90
N LEU A 69 -9.09 -2.29 12.66
CA LEU A 69 -10.41 -2.61 12.16
C LEU A 69 -11.30 -1.38 12.31
N GLU A 70 -11.80 -0.87 11.19
CA GLU A 70 -12.62 0.35 11.12
C GLU A 70 -12.09 1.51 11.97
N PRO A 71 -10.78 1.84 11.89
CA PRO A 71 -10.22 2.89 12.72
C PRO A 71 -10.82 4.24 12.32
N ASP A 72 -10.94 5.13 13.30
CA ASP A 72 -11.18 6.52 12.99
C ASP A 72 -9.95 7.15 12.31
N LYS A 73 -10.15 8.27 11.62
CA LYS A 73 -9.06 8.92 10.85
C LYS A 73 -7.90 9.39 11.72
N TYR A 74 -8.17 9.77 12.97
CA TYR A 74 -7.15 10.24 13.90
C TYR A 74 -6.31 9.08 14.42
N GLU A 75 -6.95 8.00 14.87
CA GLU A 75 -6.29 6.76 15.31
C GLU A 75 -5.43 6.17 14.20
N MET A 76 -5.97 6.08 12.98
CA MET A 76 -5.26 5.57 11.81
C MET A 76 -4.03 6.43 11.51
N SER A 77 -4.22 7.75 11.42
CA SER A 77 -3.15 8.70 11.14
C SER A 77 -2.02 8.61 12.17
N LYS A 78 -2.36 8.60 13.46
CA LYS A 78 -1.38 8.53 14.55
C LYS A 78 -0.63 7.20 14.54
N THR A 79 -1.34 6.09 14.35
CA THR A 79 -0.72 4.76 14.27
C THR A 79 0.27 4.66 13.11
N ILE A 80 -0.09 5.20 11.95
CA ILE A 80 0.79 5.20 10.76
C ILE A 80 2.04 6.05 11.01
N GLU A 81 1.88 7.23 11.63
CA GLU A 81 2.98 8.10 12.02
C GLU A 81 3.96 7.44 12.99
N ASP A 82 3.42 6.82 14.05
CA ASP A 82 4.22 6.16 15.09
C ASP A 82 4.96 4.92 14.57
N SER A 83 4.50 4.34 13.45
CA SER A 83 5.06 3.10 12.88
C SER A 83 6.26 3.32 11.96
N GLY A 84 6.55 4.57 11.58
CA GLY A 84 7.70 4.92 10.74
C GLY A 84 7.62 4.35 9.32
N VAL A 85 6.44 4.36 8.71
CA VAL A 85 6.26 3.84 7.35
C VAL A 85 6.91 4.73 6.30
N GLU A 86 7.41 4.12 5.23
CA GLU A 86 8.07 4.78 4.10
C GLU A 86 7.20 4.80 2.85
N ILE A 87 6.15 3.98 2.75
CA ILE A 87 5.20 3.96 1.63
C ILE A 87 3.79 3.76 2.16
N ILE A 88 2.82 4.49 1.61
CA ILE A 88 1.40 4.33 1.93
C ILE A 88 0.62 3.87 0.71
N PHE A 89 -0.08 2.74 0.84
CA PHE A 89 -1.06 2.23 -0.09
C PHE A 89 -2.46 2.59 0.40
N GLY A 90 -3.25 3.29 -0.39
CA GLY A 90 -4.55 3.77 0.08
C GLY A 90 -5.47 4.32 -1.01
N SER A 91 -6.47 5.06 -0.57
CA SER A 91 -7.42 5.78 -1.41
C SER A 91 -6.97 7.23 -1.64
N SER A 92 -7.68 7.98 -2.49
CA SER A 92 -7.38 9.42 -2.64
C SER A 92 -7.52 10.24 -1.36
N PHE A 93 -8.22 9.72 -0.34
CA PHE A 93 -8.38 10.41 0.94
C PHE A 93 -7.15 10.33 1.84
N ASP A 94 -6.31 9.32 1.64
CA ASP A 94 -5.13 9.05 2.47
C ASP A 94 -3.90 9.88 2.04
N LYS A 95 -4.01 10.56 0.88
CA LYS A 95 -3.00 11.48 0.35
C LYS A 95 -2.53 12.52 1.37
N LYS A 96 -3.43 13.02 2.22
CA LYS A 96 -3.08 14.02 3.26
C LYS A 96 -2.11 13.46 4.30
N ILE A 97 -2.26 12.19 4.68
CA ILE A 97 -1.40 11.51 5.65
C ILE A 97 -0.01 11.33 5.02
N ALA A 98 0.04 10.80 3.80
CA ALA A 98 1.29 10.61 3.08
C ALA A 98 2.06 11.91 2.84
N HIS A 99 1.37 12.99 2.48
CA HIS A 99 1.99 14.30 2.30
C HIS A 99 2.59 14.84 3.61
N ARG A 100 1.91 14.64 4.75
CA ARG A 100 2.43 15.09 6.05
C ARG A 100 3.68 14.30 6.46
N LEU A 101 3.71 13.01 6.16
CA LEU A 101 4.85 12.12 6.43
C LEU A 101 5.99 12.27 5.41
N GLY A 102 5.75 12.91 4.26
CA GLY A 102 6.75 13.03 3.21
C GLY A 102 7.13 11.67 2.62
N VAL A 103 6.12 10.82 2.37
CA VAL A 103 6.25 9.47 1.82
C VAL A 103 5.44 9.30 0.53
N PRO A 104 5.83 8.40 -0.39
CA PRO A 104 5.05 8.06 -1.58
C PRO A 104 3.66 7.53 -1.21
N HIS A 105 2.67 7.92 -2.01
CA HIS A 105 1.28 7.52 -1.86
C HIS A 105 0.81 6.78 -3.11
N ILE A 106 0.58 5.48 -2.96
CA ILE A 106 0.18 4.58 -4.04
C ILE A 106 -1.31 4.32 -3.93
N LYS A 107 -2.06 4.67 -4.97
CA LYS A 107 -3.51 4.50 -4.97
C LYS A 107 -3.85 3.05 -5.32
N PHE A 108 -4.50 2.37 -4.39
CA PHE A 108 -4.92 0.97 -4.55
C PHE A 108 -6.35 0.72 -4.07
N SER A 109 -6.84 1.51 -3.11
CA SER A 109 -8.21 1.41 -2.62
C SER A 109 -9.11 2.43 -3.26
N TYR A 110 -10.37 2.06 -3.48
CA TYR A 110 -11.42 3.00 -3.82
C TYR A 110 -11.76 3.87 -2.58
N PRO A 111 -12.13 5.16 -2.72
CA PRO A 111 -12.29 5.93 -3.95
C PRO A 111 -11.01 6.60 -4.50
N ILE A 112 -10.92 6.67 -5.84
CA ILE A 112 -9.89 7.42 -6.56
C ILE A 112 -10.55 8.60 -7.27
N ILE A 113 -10.35 9.82 -6.75
CA ILE A 113 -11.02 11.05 -7.25
C ILE A 113 -10.08 12.00 -7.99
N ASN A 114 -8.77 11.82 -7.85
CA ASN A 114 -7.75 12.71 -8.39
C ASN A 114 -6.97 12.04 -9.53
N GLU A 115 -7.63 11.19 -10.31
CA GLU A 115 -7.01 10.48 -11.44
C GLU A 115 -8.04 10.17 -12.52
N VAL A 116 -7.60 10.25 -13.78
CA VAL A 116 -8.40 9.83 -14.93
C VAL A 116 -7.69 8.64 -15.55
N SER A 117 -8.30 7.46 -15.46
CA SER A 117 -7.82 6.27 -16.15
C SER A 117 -8.46 6.20 -17.53
N LEU A 118 -7.64 6.37 -18.58
CA LEU A 118 -8.08 6.31 -19.99
C LEU A 118 -8.08 4.88 -20.55
N SER A 119 -7.36 3.96 -19.91
CA SER A 119 -7.22 2.56 -20.31
C SER A 119 -8.02 1.61 -19.41
N ASP A 120 -8.36 0.46 -19.98
CA ASP A 120 -8.90 -0.70 -19.25
C ASP A 120 -7.73 -1.32 -18.46
N SER A 121 -7.46 -0.75 -17.29
CA SER A 121 -6.32 -1.04 -16.43
C SER A 121 -6.74 -2.05 -15.34
N PRO A 122 -6.65 -3.36 -15.58
CA PRO A 122 -7.05 -4.35 -14.58
C PRO A 122 -6.04 -4.34 -13.42
N TYR A 123 -6.53 -4.26 -12.19
CA TYR A 123 -5.72 -4.43 -10.97
C TYR A 123 -5.65 -5.89 -10.48
N ALA A 124 -6.15 -6.83 -11.29
CA ALA A 124 -6.24 -8.25 -10.96
C ALA A 124 -5.76 -9.15 -12.12
N GLY A 125 -5.31 -10.36 -11.77
CA GLY A 125 -4.77 -11.35 -12.71
C GLY A 125 -3.33 -11.04 -13.16
N PHE A 126 -2.74 -11.94 -13.98
CA PHE A 126 -1.33 -11.84 -14.40
C PHE A 126 -0.97 -10.51 -15.08
N ARG A 127 -1.88 -9.97 -15.90
CA ARG A 127 -1.69 -8.67 -16.55
C ARG A 127 -1.75 -7.51 -15.55
N GLY A 128 -2.64 -7.60 -14.56
CA GLY A 128 -2.79 -6.54 -13.56
C GLY A 128 -1.64 -6.47 -12.57
N VAL A 129 -1.00 -7.61 -12.25
CA VAL A 129 0.19 -7.62 -11.38
C VAL A 129 1.36 -6.85 -12.00
N SER A 130 1.61 -7.03 -13.31
CA SER A 130 2.70 -6.29 -13.99
C SER A 130 2.47 -4.78 -13.92
N MET A 131 1.23 -4.35 -14.19
CA MET A 131 0.85 -2.95 -14.12
C MET A 131 0.89 -2.40 -12.67
N LEU A 132 0.50 -3.21 -11.68
CA LEU A 132 0.62 -2.84 -10.27
C LEU A 132 2.08 -2.59 -9.88
N ILE A 133 3.00 -3.49 -10.26
CA ILE A 133 4.43 -3.34 -9.99
C ILE A 133 4.99 -2.09 -10.68
N GLU A 134 4.65 -1.87 -11.95
CA GLU A 134 5.05 -0.67 -12.68
C GLU A 134 4.55 0.61 -12.00
N ASN A 135 3.29 0.63 -11.54
CA ASN A 135 2.73 1.76 -10.81
C ASN A 135 3.42 2.01 -9.47
N ILE A 136 3.77 0.95 -8.73
CA ILE A 136 4.53 1.06 -7.47
C ILE A 136 5.90 1.68 -7.73
N LEU A 137 6.66 1.12 -8.68
CA LEU A 137 8.01 1.57 -9.00
C LEU A 137 8.00 3.02 -9.50
N ASN A 138 7.12 3.36 -10.44
CA ASN A 138 7.01 4.72 -10.96
C ASN A 138 6.60 5.73 -9.86
N SER A 139 5.72 5.33 -8.94
CA SER A 139 5.30 6.22 -7.83
C SER A 139 6.44 6.51 -6.87
N VAL A 140 7.28 5.51 -6.56
CA VAL A 140 8.46 5.68 -5.71
C VAL A 140 9.52 6.54 -6.43
N LEU A 141 9.82 6.25 -7.70
CA LEU A 141 10.81 6.99 -8.49
C LEU A 141 10.45 8.48 -8.64
N ASN A 142 9.20 8.77 -9.03
CA ASN A 142 8.73 10.15 -9.19
C ASN A 142 8.82 10.93 -7.87
N PHE A 143 8.66 10.24 -6.74
CA PHE A 143 8.76 10.84 -5.42
C PHE A 143 10.21 11.16 -5.03
N GLU A 144 11.16 10.28 -5.36
CA GLU A 144 12.59 10.55 -5.17
C GLU A 144 13.08 11.73 -6.03
N GLU A 145 12.65 11.82 -7.29
CA GLU A 145 13.02 12.94 -8.18
C GLU A 145 12.50 14.28 -7.66
N CYS A 146 11.32 14.32 -7.02
CA CYS A 146 10.75 15.54 -6.44
C CYS A 146 11.43 15.99 -5.13
N LYS A 147 12.28 15.15 -4.51
CA LYS A 147 13.08 15.50 -3.33
C LYS A 147 14.49 16.01 -3.67
N SER A 148 14.99 15.75 -4.88
CA SER A 148 16.30 16.22 -5.38
C SER A 148 16.25 17.64 -5.91
#